data_AF-A0A7C1YBB0-F1
#
_entry.id   AF-A0A7C1YBB0-F1
#
_cell.length_a   1.000
_cell.length_b   1.000
_cell.length_c   1.000
_cell.angle_alpha   90.00
_cell.angle_beta   90.00
_cell.angle_gamma   90.00
#
_symmetry.space_group_name_H-M   'P 1'
#
loop_
_entity.id
_entity.type
_entity.pdbx_description
1 polymer ?
#
loop_
_entity_poly.entity_id
_entity_poly.type
_entity_poly.pdbx_seq_one_letter_code
_entity_poly.pdbx_strand_id
1 'polypeptide(L)' 'MSFIDRIPGIYILAFCLTLGVAPIAPEPHVLEKLRMLFQGELVRPIDIFDLFLHGTP' A
#
# COMPACT_ATOMS: atom_id res chain seq x y z
N MET A 1 24.87 -5.64 19.40
CA MET A 1 23.59 -4.92 19.62
C MET A 1 23.26 -4.20 18.34
N SER A 2 22.10 -4.49 17.76
CA SER A 2 21.65 -3.89 16.51
C SER A 2 21.41 -2.39 16.73
N PHE A 3 21.56 -1.58 15.67
CA PHE A 3 21.29 -0.14 15.74
C PHE A 3 19.85 0.17 16.21
N ILE A 4 18.89 -0.69 15.85
CA ILE A 4 17.47 -0.57 16.21
C ILE A 4 17.26 -0.71 17.72
N ASP A 5 18.08 -1.51 18.40
CA ASP A 5 17.97 -1.75 19.85
C ASP A 5 18.21 -0.46 20.68
N ARG A 6 18.80 0.58 20.06
CA ARG A 6 19.09 1.87 20.69
C ARG A 6 17.96 2.89 20.50
N ILE A 7 16.96 2.59 19.68
CA ILE A 7 15.84 3.50 19.38
C ILE A 7 14.71 3.19 20.37
N PRO A 8 14.27 4.15 21.21
CA PRO A 8 13.11 3.95 22.05
C PRO A 8 11.88 3.58 21.23
N GLY A 9 11.15 2.53 21.64
CA GLY A 9 10.04 1.95 20.87
C GLY A 9 8.93 2.95 20.51
N ILE A 10 8.77 4.04 21.28
CA ILE A 10 7.82 5.11 20.97
C ILE A 10 8.09 5.80 19.63
N TYR A 11 9.36 5.97 19.24
CA TYR A 11 9.72 6.56 17.95
C TYR A 11 9.43 5.60 16.79
N ILE A 12 9.69 4.31 17.00
CA ILE A 12 9.36 3.26 16.03
C ILE A 12 7.84 3.21 15.84
N LEU A 13 7.07 3.20 16.93
CA LEU A 13 5.62 3.19 16.89
C LEU A 13 5.07 4.43 16.18
N ALA A 14 5.56 5.63 16.51
CA ALA A 14 5.17 6.86 15.86
C ALA A 14 5.43 6.81 14.34
N PHE A 15 6.59 6.31 13.92
CA PHE A 15 6.92 6.16 12.50
C PHE A 15 6.01 5.14 11.80
N CYS A 16 5.77 3.98 12.41
CA CYS A 16 4.84 2.98 11.89
C CYS A 16 3.41 3.54 11.73
N LEU A 17 2.94 4.37 12.68
CA LEU A 17 1.64 5.03 12.57
C LEU A 17 1.59 6.02 11.41
N THR A 18 2.68 6.76 11.14
CA THR A 18 2.73 7.64 9.96
C THR A 18 2.70 6.87 8.64
N LEU A 19 3.37 5.71 8.58
CA LEU A 19 3.39 4.86 7.39
C LEU A 19 2.09 4.09 7.18
N GLY A 20 1.47 3.58 8.25
CA GLY A 20 0.20 2.87 8.18
C GLY A 20 -0.99 3.78 7.82
N VAL A 21 -0.84 5.09 8.00
CA VAL A 21 -1.84 6.11 7.62
C VAL A 21 -1.57 6.66 6.20
N ALA A 22 -0.42 6.35 5.59
CA ALA A 22 -0.09 6.82 4.25
C ALA A 22 -0.54 5.83 3.15
N PRO A 23 -1.08 6.28 2.01
CA PRO A 23 -1.75 7.56 1.70
C PRO A 23 -3.28 7.44 1.80
N ILE A 24 -3.93 8.52 2.26
CA ILE A 24 -5.41 8.68 2.20
C ILE A 24 -5.84 9.14 0.79
N ALA A 25 -4.90 9.67 -0.01
CA ALA A 25 -5.08 10.05 -1.41
C ALA A 25 -3.73 10.02 -2.15
N PRO A 26 -3.65 9.65 -3.45
CA PRO A 26 -4.74 9.11 -4.28
C PRO A 26 -5.26 7.75 -3.78
N GLU A 27 -6.36 7.27 -4.38
CA GLU A 27 -6.98 5.97 -4.04
C GLU A 27 -5.93 4.85 -4.00
N PRO A 28 -5.93 3.95 -3.00
CA PRO A 28 -4.98 2.84 -2.96
C PRO A 28 -5.03 2.02 -4.25
N HIS A 29 -3.85 1.64 -4.78
CA HIS A 29 -3.70 0.96 -6.08
C HIS A 29 -4.67 -0.22 -6.24
N VAL A 30 -4.80 -1.09 -5.22
CA VAL A 30 -5.72 -2.23 -5.26
C VAL A 30 -7.18 -1.80 -5.38
N LEU A 31 -7.61 -0.79 -4.62
CA LEU A 31 -8.99 -0.29 -4.67
C LEU A 31 -9.30 0.37 -6.02
N GLU A 32 -8.37 1.17 -6.53
CA GLU A 32 -8.48 1.77 -7.86
C GLU A 32 -8.66 0.69 -8.93
N LYS A 33 -7.81 -0.35 -8.94
CA LYS A 33 -7.88 -1.42 -9.95
C LYS A 33 -9.11 -2.30 -9.78
N LEU A 34 -9.56 -2.57 -8.55
CA LEU A 34 -10.82 -3.29 -8.31
C LEU A 34 -12.01 -2.49 -8.83
N ARG A 35 -12.06 -1.17 -8.62
CA ARG A 35 -13.10 -0.31 -9.18
C ARG A 35 -13.09 -0.35 -10.70
N MET A 36 -11.91 -0.21 -11.32
CA MET A 36 -11.74 -0.35 -12.77
C MET A 36 -12.23 -1.72 -13.27
N LEU A 37 -11.95 -2.80 -12.53
CA LEU A 37 -12.42 -4.16 -12.87
C LEU A 37 -13.95 -4.24 -12.86
N PHE A 38 -14.60 -3.74 -11.80
CA PHE A 38 -16.08 -3.74 -11.70
C PHE A 38 -16.74 -2.81 -12.74
N GLN A 39 -16.07 -1.75 -13.17
CA GLN A 39 -16.56 -0.82 -14.20
C GLN A 39 -16.25 -1.29 -15.63
N GLY A 40 -15.46 -2.34 -15.81
CA GLY A 40 -15.01 -2.81 -17.12
C GLY A 40 -13.94 -1.93 -17.78
N GLU A 41 -13.26 -1.08 -16.99
CA GLU A 41 -12.21 -0.16 -17.45
C GLU A 41 -10.79 -0.73 -17.27
N LEU A 42 -10.65 -1.94 -16.67
CA LEU A 42 -9.36 -2.61 -16.46
C LEU A 42 -8.82 -3.28 -17.76
N VAL A 43 -8.54 -2.47 -18.77
CA VAL A 43 -8.14 -2.94 -20.12
C VAL A 43 -6.64 -2.89 -20.37
N ARG A 44 -5.89 -2.05 -19.63
CA ARG A 44 -4.45 -1.93 -19.87
C ARG A 44 -3.71 -3.08 -19.18
N PRO A 45 -2.80 -3.79 -19.88
CA PRO A 45 -2.06 -4.90 -19.28
C PRO A 45 -1.30 -4.53 -18.01
N ILE A 46 -0.81 -3.29 -17.92
CA ILE A 46 -0.12 -2.79 -16.73
C ILE A 46 -1.03 -2.72 -15.51
N ASP A 47 -2.30 -2.36 -15.68
CA ASP A 47 -3.27 -2.26 -14.58
C ASP A 47 -3.69 -3.65 -14.09
N ILE A 48 -3.76 -4.62 -15.01
CA ILE A 48 -4.00 -6.03 -14.67
C ILE A 48 -2.82 -6.58 -13.87
N PHE A 49 -1.59 -6.35 -14.33
CA PHE A 49 -0.39 -6.76 -13.61
C PHE A 49 -0.31 -6.12 -12.22
N ASP A 50 -0.61 -4.82 -12.11
CA ASP A 50 -0.63 -4.08 -10.85
C ASP A 50 -1.61 -4.68 -9.84
N LEU A 51 -2.83 -5.03 -10.30
CA LEU A 51 -3.83 -5.70 -9.47
C LEU A 51 -3.35 -7.06 -8.95
N PHE A 52 -2.67 -7.87 -9.77
CA PHE A 52 -2.10 -9.14 -9.32
C PHE A 52 -0.95 -8.94 -8.35
N LEU A 53 -0.01 -8.04 -8.66
CA LEU A 53 1.16 -7.79 -7.83
C LEU A 53 0.79 -7.35 -6.41
N HIS A 54 -0.22 -6.48 -6.28
CA HIS A 54 -0.63 -5.92 -4.99
C HIS A 54 -1.81 -6.67 -4.34
N GLY A 55 -2.54 -7.49 -5.11
CA GLY A 55 -3.70 -8.24 -4.64
C GLY A 55 -3.39 -9.66 -4.17
N THR A 56 -2.20 -10.21 -4.47
CA THR A 56 -1.77 -11.52 -3.99
C THR A 56 -0.99 -11.41 -2.68
N PRO A 57 -1.32 -12.20 -1.65
CA PRO A 57 -0.60 -12.23 -0.37
C PRO A 57 0.78 -12.90 -0.46
#